data_AF-A0A6V7GYQ5-F1
#
_entry.id   AF-A0A6V7GYQ5-F1
#
_cell.length_a   1.000
_cell.length_b   1.000
_cell.length_c   1.000
_cell.angle_alpha   90.00
_cell.angle_beta   90.00
_cell.angle_gamma   90.00
#
_symmetry.space_group_name_H-M   'P 1'
#
loop_
_entity.id
_entity.type
_entity.pdbx_description
1 polymer ?
#
loop_
_entity_poly.entity_id
_entity_poly.type
_entity_poly.pdbx_seq_one_letter_code
_entity_poly.pdbx_strand_id
1 'polypeptide(L)'
;KEEEEKKKKRKKNKRRRDTACLGPFLPLIKSPFQGLGLFSRGQRRLKEKGSMFVRALSVFLLVSAVTLSRGQFRCPEPKGFFPDPEQCDLYYACVDGKPEEKLCKDGLVFRDDNPKKELCDIPANVPCGDRNLLQEPQTSKGCPRANGYFKHEDPTACDRFVNCIDGVAQTMPCPPGLIYEDKMSSCVWPADASRLCENVKRDVLDDGFVCPDGDVPGPLGRILPHPTYPHPDDCAKFYICKNGVVPQKGQCEPGTVYSEDSFKCMDPENVAG
;
A
#
# COMPACT_ATOMS: atom_id res chain seq x y z
N LYS A 1 16.90 47.26 24.03
CA LYS A 1 16.64 46.80 25.42
C LYS A 1 15.46 45.83 25.54
N GLU A 2 14.92 45.31 24.45
CA GLU A 2 13.79 44.35 24.46
C GLU A 2 14.14 43.01 23.79
N GLU A 3 15.41 42.84 23.38
CA GLU A 3 15.89 41.65 22.66
C GLU A 3 16.83 40.77 23.49
N GLU A 4 17.15 41.19 24.72
CA GLU A 4 18.06 40.45 25.63
C GLU A 4 17.31 39.57 26.65
N GLU A 5 15.99 39.68 26.76
CA GLU A 5 15.21 39.00 27.79
C GLU A 5 14.63 37.65 27.34
N LYS A 6 14.53 37.39 26.02
CA LYS A 6 14.05 36.09 25.50
C LYS A 6 15.12 34.99 25.52
N LYS A 7 16.41 35.33 25.62
CA LYS A 7 17.52 34.37 25.77
C LYS A 7 17.64 33.76 27.18
N LYS A 8 16.96 34.30 28.20
CA LYS A 8 16.99 33.77 29.58
C LYS A 8 15.90 32.73 29.89
N LYS A 9 14.88 32.54 29.05
CA LYS A 9 13.84 31.51 29.26
C LYS A 9 14.16 30.13 28.68
N ARG A 10 15.22 29.98 27.88
CA ARG A 10 15.69 28.67 27.36
C ARG A 10 16.74 27.96 28.23
N LYS A 11 17.15 28.54 29.37
CA LYS A 11 18.16 27.94 30.28
C LYS A 11 17.60 27.37 31.60
N LYS A 12 16.27 27.21 31.73
CA LYS A 12 15.64 26.79 33.00
C LYS A 12 14.75 25.54 32.91
N ASN A 13 14.99 24.64 31.96
CA ASN A 13 14.38 23.30 31.97
C ASN A 13 15.39 22.16 31.79
N LYS A 14 16.66 22.43 32.13
CA LYS A 14 17.71 21.42 32.31
C LYS A 14 17.97 21.27 33.80
N ARG A 15 17.20 20.39 34.45
CA ARG A 15 17.46 19.70 35.74
C ARG A 15 16.12 19.29 36.36
N ARG A 16 15.80 17.99 36.27
CA ARG A 16 15.26 17.12 37.34
C ARG A 16 14.55 15.92 36.72
N ARG A 17 15.31 14.83 36.57
CA ARG A 17 14.88 13.47 36.88
C ARG A 17 16.12 12.57 36.95
N ASP A 18 16.81 12.69 38.08
CA ASP A 18 17.49 11.56 38.72
C ASP A 18 16.35 10.59 39.16
N THR A 19 16.45 9.27 39.27
CA THR A 19 17.54 8.37 39.64
C THR A 19 17.01 6.94 39.45
N ALA A 20 17.86 6.00 39.02
CA ALA A 20 17.88 4.56 39.37
C ALA A 20 18.36 3.68 38.19
N CYS A 21 19.67 3.54 38.08
CA CYS A 21 20.28 2.31 37.57
C CYS A 21 20.50 1.40 38.79
N LEU A 22 20.19 0.10 38.68
CA LEU A 22 20.95 -0.99 39.30
C LEU A 22 20.36 -2.34 38.87
N GLY A 23 21.21 -3.17 38.27
CA GLY A 23 20.96 -4.60 38.11
C GLY A 23 21.87 -5.25 37.07
N PRO A 24 22.85 -6.05 37.51
CA PRO A 24 23.33 -7.19 36.74
C PRO A 24 23.05 -8.51 37.49
N PHE A 25 23.41 -9.62 36.84
CA PHE A 25 23.56 -11.01 37.34
C PHE A 25 22.56 -12.06 36.80
N LEU A 26 22.98 -12.69 35.69
CA LEU A 26 22.97 -14.15 35.47
C LEU A 26 23.77 -14.87 36.58
N PRO A 27 23.58 -16.19 36.90
CA PRO A 27 23.73 -17.30 35.94
C PRO A 27 22.95 -18.63 36.18
N LEU A 28 23.04 -19.49 35.15
CA LEU A 28 23.05 -20.99 35.06
C LEU A 28 22.81 -21.86 36.31
N ILE A 29 22.13 -23.01 36.13
CA ILE A 29 22.39 -24.39 36.66
C ILE A 29 21.39 -25.37 35.99
N LYS A 30 21.83 -26.26 35.09
CA LYS A 30 22.07 -27.74 35.20
C LYS A 30 20.87 -28.65 35.57
N SER A 31 20.61 -29.60 34.67
CA SER A 31 19.90 -30.90 34.76
C SER A 31 20.57 -31.89 35.77
N PRO A 32 19.95 -33.03 36.22
CA PRO A 32 19.87 -34.29 35.42
C PRO A 32 18.76 -35.35 35.75
N PHE A 33 18.55 -36.30 34.81
CA PHE A 33 18.30 -37.78 34.96
C PHE A 33 16.98 -38.27 35.64
N GLN A 34 16.27 -39.38 35.35
CA GLN A 34 16.33 -40.64 34.55
C GLN A 34 14.86 -41.18 34.50
N GLY A 35 14.36 -41.89 33.48
CA GLY A 35 14.57 -43.34 33.30
C GLY A 35 13.51 -44.03 32.41
N LEU A 36 14.04 -44.78 31.42
CA LEU A 36 13.71 -46.13 30.88
C LEU A 36 12.28 -46.73 30.81
N GLY A 37 12.01 -47.37 29.65
CA GLY A 37 11.09 -48.51 29.46
C GLY A 37 10.34 -48.47 28.11
N LEU A 38 10.93 -48.79 26.95
CA LEU A 38 11.07 -50.12 26.28
C LEU A 38 9.77 -50.93 26.02
N PHE A 39 9.59 -51.30 24.73
CA PHE A 39 8.89 -52.47 24.16
C PHE A 39 7.34 -52.49 24.23
N SER A 40 6.56 -53.03 23.28
CA SER A 40 6.76 -53.57 21.92
C SER A 40 5.37 -53.89 21.34
N ARG A 41 5.32 -53.95 20.01
CA ARG A 41 4.35 -54.60 19.09
C ARG A 41 3.18 -55.42 19.67
N GLY A 42 2.02 -55.28 19.04
CA GLY A 42 0.98 -56.31 19.03
C GLY A 42 -0.23 -56.03 18.14
N GLN A 43 -0.12 -56.26 16.82
CA GLN A 43 -1.28 -56.51 15.96
C GLN A 43 -1.95 -57.84 16.35
N ARG A 44 -3.29 -57.92 16.35
CA ARG A 44 -4.05 -59.06 15.79
C ARG A 44 -5.59 -58.89 15.80
N ARG A 45 -6.13 -58.98 14.58
CA ARG A 45 -7.31 -59.74 14.08
C ARG A 45 -8.77 -59.34 14.36
N LEU A 46 -9.45 -59.18 13.22
CA LEU A 46 -10.86 -59.39 12.86
C LEU A 46 -11.57 -60.57 13.56
N LYS A 47 -12.88 -60.44 13.85
CA LYS A 47 -14.01 -61.02 13.05
C LYS A 47 -15.40 -60.84 13.73
N GLU A 48 -16.40 -60.55 12.88
CA GLU A 48 -17.85 -60.90 12.96
C GLU A 48 -18.71 -60.25 14.07
N LYS A 49 -19.90 -59.68 13.81
CA LYS A 49 -21.11 -60.27 13.20
C LYS A 49 -22.01 -59.19 12.55
N GLY A 50 -22.73 -59.57 11.50
CA GLY A 50 -23.60 -58.68 10.71
C GLY A 50 -25.08 -58.70 11.06
N SER A 51 -25.80 -57.87 10.30
CA SER A 51 -27.23 -57.94 9.94
C SER A 51 -28.28 -57.66 11.01
N MET A 52 -28.75 -56.40 11.08
CA MET A 52 -30.16 -56.09 11.34
C MET A 52 -30.61 -54.85 10.53
N PHE A 53 -31.27 -55.13 9.40
CA PHE A 53 -32.51 -54.49 8.94
C PHE A 53 -32.56 -52.96 8.74
N VAL A 54 -32.14 -52.51 7.55
CA VAL A 54 -33.01 -51.97 6.48
C VAL A 54 -34.37 -51.39 6.92
N ARG A 55 -34.43 -50.33 7.75
CA ARG A 55 -35.65 -49.49 7.94
C ARG A 55 -35.34 -48.03 8.33
N ALA A 56 -34.23 -47.49 7.85
CA ALA A 56 -33.85 -46.09 8.09
C ALA A 56 -33.56 -45.31 6.80
N LEU A 57 -34.03 -45.80 5.65
CA LEU A 57 -33.82 -45.19 4.33
C LEU A 57 -35.10 -44.61 3.71
N SER A 58 -36.26 -44.75 4.36
CA SER A 58 -37.56 -44.38 3.77
C SER A 58 -38.21 -43.12 4.34
N VAL A 59 -37.62 -42.47 5.35
CA VAL A 59 -38.18 -41.25 5.98
C VAL A 59 -37.26 -40.02 5.83
N PHE A 60 -36.04 -40.19 5.31
CA PHE A 60 -35.12 -39.10 4.96
C PHE A 60 -35.17 -38.72 3.46
N LEU A 61 -36.25 -39.06 2.76
CA LEU A 61 -36.50 -38.70 1.36
C LEU A 61 -37.62 -37.64 1.18
N LEU A 62 -37.95 -36.91 2.26
CA LEU A 62 -38.85 -35.74 2.23
C LEU A 62 -38.29 -34.57 3.05
N VAL A 63 -36.96 -34.46 3.18
CA VAL A 63 -36.34 -33.20 3.59
C VAL A 63 -36.14 -32.38 2.33
N SER A 64 -37.19 -31.65 1.98
CA SER A 64 -37.19 -30.36 1.27
C SER A 64 -35.87 -30.03 0.56
N ALA A 65 -35.83 -30.26 -0.75
CA ALA A 65 -34.99 -29.49 -1.65
C ALA A 65 -35.44 -28.02 -1.56
N VAL A 66 -34.98 -27.32 -0.52
CA VAL A 66 -34.90 -25.87 -0.53
C VAL A 66 -33.84 -25.56 -1.57
N THR A 67 -34.27 -25.44 -2.81
CA THR A 67 -33.47 -24.79 -3.83
C THR A 67 -33.23 -23.39 -3.29
N LEU A 68 -31.99 -23.10 -2.89
CA LEU A 68 -31.54 -21.73 -2.66
C LEU A 68 -31.66 -21.04 -4.03
N SER A 69 -32.81 -20.42 -4.30
CA SER A 69 -32.91 -19.50 -5.43
C SER A 69 -32.05 -18.30 -5.07
N ARG A 70 -30.78 -18.31 -5.49
CA ARG A 70 -30.10 -17.04 -5.74
C ARG A 70 -31.04 -16.26 -6.65
N GLY A 71 -31.56 -15.13 -6.16
CA GLY A 71 -32.52 -14.33 -6.89
C GLY A 71 -31.95 -14.07 -8.28
N GLN A 72 -32.60 -14.61 -9.32
CA GLN A 72 -32.11 -14.46 -10.68
C GLN A 72 -32.21 -12.98 -11.05
N PHE A 73 -31.06 -12.31 -11.21
CA PHE A 73 -31.00 -10.90 -11.57
C PHE A 73 -31.85 -10.63 -12.82
N ARG A 74 -32.57 -9.50 -12.83
CA ARG A 74 -33.43 -9.10 -13.95
C ARG A 74 -32.93 -7.78 -14.50
N CYS A 75 -32.64 -7.77 -15.79
CA CYS A 75 -32.23 -6.57 -16.51
C CYS A 75 -33.27 -5.45 -16.37
N PRO A 76 -32.89 -4.28 -15.82
CA PRO A 76 -33.77 -3.10 -15.78
C PRO A 76 -34.13 -2.61 -17.19
N GLU A 77 -33.18 -2.67 -18.12
CA GLU A 77 -33.39 -2.37 -19.54
C GLU A 77 -32.84 -3.50 -20.43
N PRO A 78 -33.33 -3.65 -21.68
CA PRO A 78 -32.85 -4.71 -22.57
C PRO A 78 -31.36 -4.67 -22.88
N LYS A 79 -30.75 -3.47 -22.85
CA LYS A 79 -29.32 -3.26 -23.12
C LYS A 79 -28.72 -2.30 -22.11
N GLY A 80 -27.59 -2.68 -21.52
CA GLY A 80 -26.85 -1.83 -20.60
C GLY A 80 -26.01 -2.63 -19.60
N PHE A 81 -25.37 -1.92 -18.68
CA PHE A 81 -24.56 -2.46 -17.59
C PHE A 81 -25.17 -2.01 -16.27
N PHE A 82 -25.41 -2.95 -15.37
CA PHE A 82 -26.15 -2.71 -14.14
C PHE A 82 -25.46 -3.34 -12.94
N PRO A 83 -25.41 -2.67 -11.78
CA PRO A 83 -24.72 -3.18 -10.60
C PRO A 83 -25.46 -4.40 -10.01
N ASP A 84 -24.70 -5.29 -9.38
CA ASP A 84 -25.26 -6.27 -8.44
C ASP A 84 -25.74 -5.57 -7.15
N PRO A 85 -26.85 -6.01 -6.52
CA PRO A 85 -27.38 -5.36 -5.32
C PRO A 85 -26.55 -5.55 -4.04
N GLU A 86 -25.64 -6.53 -3.99
CA GLU A 86 -24.87 -6.85 -2.78
C GLU A 86 -23.35 -6.73 -2.98
N GLN A 87 -22.86 -7.03 -4.19
CA GLN A 87 -21.44 -7.07 -4.52
C GLN A 87 -21.02 -5.90 -5.41
N CYS A 88 -20.09 -5.05 -4.94
CA CYS A 88 -19.78 -3.81 -5.65
C CYS A 88 -18.92 -3.99 -6.91
N ASP A 89 -18.12 -5.05 -6.96
CA ASP A 89 -17.29 -5.40 -8.11
C ASP A 89 -17.98 -6.36 -9.09
N LEU A 90 -19.22 -6.76 -8.81
CA LEU A 90 -20.07 -7.56 -9.67
C LEU A 90 -21.08 -6.67 -10.38
N TYR A 91 -21.27 -6.92 -11.68
CA TYR A 91 -22.25 -6.23 -12.50
C TYR A 91 -22.78 -7.16 -13.58
N TYR A 92 -23.86 -6.76 -14.22
CA TYR A 92 -24.51 -7.52 -15.29
C TYR A 92 -24.49 -6.74 -16.59
N ALA A 93 -23.99 -7.36 -17.65
CA ALA A 93 -24.17 -6.89 -19.01
C ALA A 93 -25.47 -7.45 -19.57
N CYS A 94 -26.44 -6.59 -19.82
CA CYS A 94 -27.73 -6.97 -20.39
C CYS A 94 -27.67 -6.88 -21.91
N VAL A 95 -28.01 -7.99 -22.58
CA VAL A 95 -28.16 -8.05 -24.03
C VAL A 95 -29.50 -8.70 -24.36
N ASP A 96 -30.37 -7.93 -25.02
CA ASP A 96 -31.75 -8.31 -25.34
C ASP A 96 -32.51 -8.83 -24.10
N GLY A 97 -32.30 -8.17 -22.96
CA GLY A 97 -32.94 -8.47 -21.67
C GLY A 97 -32.36 -9.68 -20.93
N LYS A 98 -31.31 -10.32 -21.48
CA LYS A 98 -30.61 -11.43 -20.83
C LYS A 98 -29.38 -10.89 -20.08
N PRO A 99 -29.29 -11.11 -18.76
CA PRO A 99 -28.13 -10.69 -18.00
C PRO A 99 -26.98 -11.68 -18.13
N GLU A 100 -25.80 -11.16 -18.41
CA GLU A 100 -24.52 -11.85 -18.30
C GLU A 100 -23.79 -11.29 -17.08
N GLU A 101 -23.47 -12.15 -16.11
CA GLU A 101 -22.71 -11.78 -14.92
C GLU A 101 -21.25 -11.52 -15.27
N LYS A 102 -20.70 -10.40 -14.77
CA LYS A 102 -19.32 -9.98 -14.98
C LYS A 102 -18.70 -9.41 -13.72
N LEU A 103 -17.41 -9.64 -13.55
CA LEU A 103 -16.61 -9.07 -12.47
C LEU A 103 -15.70 -7.97 -13.02
N CYS A 104 -15.55 -6.91 -12.25
CA CYS A 104 -14.42 -6.01 -12.39
C CYS A 104 -13.12 -6.78 -12.08
N LYS A 105 -12.00 -6.31 -12.63
CA LYS A 105 -10.68 -6.83 -12.25
C LYS A 105 -10.49 -6.69 -10.73
N ASP A 106 -9.83 -7.67 -10.10
CA ASP A 106 -9.63 -7.66 -8.65
C ASP A 106 -8.99 -6.35 -8.17
N GLY A 107 -9.61 -5.74 -7.16
CA GLY A 107 -9.24 -4.44 -6.62
C GLY A 107 -9.95 -3.23 -7.24
N LEU A 108 -10.78 -3.44 -8.28
CA LEU A 108 -11.68 -2.42 -8.84
C LEU A 108 -13.14 -2.77 -8.56
N VAL A 109 -14.02 -1.77 -8.60
CA VAL A 109 -15.47 -1.88 -8.39
C VAL A 109 -16.24 -1.23 -9.54
N PHE A 110 -17.49 -1.68 -9.75
CA PHE A 110 -18.29 -1.23 -10.88
C PHE A 110 -18.94 0.13 -10.60
N ARG A 111 -18.73 1.06 -11.53
CA ARG A 111 -19.34 2.38 -11.52
C ARG A 111 -20.69 2.34 -12.24
N ASP A 112 -21.75 2.64 -11.52
CA ASP A 112 -23.15 2.51 -11.93
C ASP A 112 -23.83 3.85 -12.29
N ASP A 113 -23.06 4.92 -12.47
CA ASP A 113 -23.56 6.26 -12.82
C ASP A 113 -24.11 6.36 -14.25
N ASN A 114 -23.68 5.47 -15.15
CA ASN A 114 -24.12 5.43 -16.54
C ASN A 114 -24.28 3.99 -17.05
N PRO A 115 -25.52 3.49 -17.24
CA PRO A 115 -25.77 2.11 -17.67
C PRO A 115 -25.33 1.83 -19.12
N LYS A 116 -24.85 2.82 -19.88
CA LYS A 116 -24.32 2.62 -21.24
C LYS A 116 -22.80 2.43 -21.26
N LYS A 117 -22.13 2.52 -20.11
CA LYS A 117 -20.68 2.41 -20.01
C LYS A 117 -20.30 1.26 -19.07
N GLU A 118 -19.45 0.37 -19.56
CA GLU A 118 -18.82 -0.68 -18.75
C GLU A 118 -17.56 -0.09 -18.13
N LEU A 119 -17.66 0.44 -16.91
CA LEU A 119 -16.56 1.11 -16.24
C LEU A 119 -16.35 0.53 -14.83
N CYS A 120 -15.11 0.11 -14.59
CA CYS A 120 -14.61 -0.24 -13.28
C CYS A 120 -13.59 0.82 -12.84
N ASP A 121 -13.59 1.15 -11.56
CA ASP A 121 -12.67 2.13 -10.98
C ASP A 121 -12.28 1.71 -9.56
N ILE A 122 -11.32 2.40 -8.95
CA ILE A 122 -10.91 2.13 -7.58
C ILE A 122 -12.07 2.38 -6.60
N PRO A 123 -12.15 1.64 -5.48
CA PRO A 123 -13.21 1.80 -4.48
C PRO A 123 -13.39 3.22 -3.95
N ALA A 124 -12.30 3.98 -3.82
CA ALA A 124 -12.35 5.36 -3.33
C ALA A 124 -13.13 6.32 -4.25
N ASN A 125 -13.28 6.00 -5.53
CA ASN A 125 -13.98 6.83 -6.52
C ASN A 125 -15.43 6.41 -6.77
N VAL A 126 -15.88 5.29 -6.21
CA VAL A 126 -17.18 4.68 -6.52
C VAL A 126 -18.01 4.55 -5.24
N PRO A 127 -19.18 5.21 -5.18
CA PRO A 127 -20.07 5.09 -4.04
C PRO A 127 -20.82 3.74 -4.07
N CYS A 128 -20.23 2.70 -3.49
CA CYS A 128 -20.86 1.37 -3.42
C CYS A 128 -22.17 1.33 -2.62
N GLY A 129 -22.40 2.29 -1.71
CA GLY A 129 -23.56 2.29 -0.82
C GLY A 129 -23.54 1.05 0.09
N ASP A 130 -24.61 0.26 0.06
CA ASP A 130 -24.74 -0.96 0.85
C ASP A 130 -24.09 -2.21 0.19
N ARG A 131 -23.57 -2.06 -1.04
CA ARG A 131 -22.89 -3.13 -1.79
C ARG A 131 -21.51 -3.38 -1.21
N ASN A 132 -21.42 -4.07 -0.08
CA ASN A 132 -20.17 -4.24 0.66
C ASN A 132 -19.41 -5.52 0.30
N LEU A 133 -20.00 -6.41 -0.49
CA LEU A 133 -19.33 -7.64 -0.92
C LEU A 133 -18.36 -7.36 -2.07
N LEU A 134 -17.28 -8.12 -2.10
CA LEU A 134 -16.25 -8.10 -3.14
C LEU A 134 -15.82 -9.53 -3.44
N GLN A 135 -15.22 -9.76 -4.61
CA GLN A 135 -14.60 -11.03 -4.94
C GLN A 135 -13.42 -11.35 -4.00
N GLU A 136 -12.99 -12.62 -3.99
CA GLU A 136 -11.81 -13.02 -3.25
C GLU A 136 -10.55 -12.29 -3.76
N PRO A 137 -9.69 -11.79 -2.86
CA PRO A 137 -8.52 -11.02 -3.25
C PRO A 137 -7.49 -11.90 -3.98
N GLN A 138 -6.98 -11.40 -5.11
CA GLN A 138 -5.89 -12.02 -5.86
C GLN A 138 -4.56 -11.42 -5.41
N THR A 139 -4.09 -11.86 -4.24
CA THR A 139 -2.85 -11.36 -3.63
C THR A 139 -1.61 -11.75 -4.44
N SER A 140 -0.63 -10.86 -4.49
CA SER A 140 0.68 -11.09 -5.11
C SER A 140 1.78 -10.37 -4.31
N LYS A 141 3.05 -10.52 -4.70
CA LYS A 141 4.17 -9.95 -3.94
C LYS A 141 4.08 -8.41 -3.91
N GLY A 142 3.81 -7.86 -2.72
CA GLY A 142 3.67 -6.43 -2.49
C GLY A 142 2.28 -5.84 -2.83
N CYS A 143 1.32 -6.68 -3.24
CA CYS A 143 -0.01 -6.25 -3.65
C CYS A 143 -1.10 -7.06 -2.92
N PRO A 144 -1.85 -6.44 -1.99
CA PRO A 144 -2.99 -7.08 -1.33
C PRO A 144 -4.13 -7.45 -2.28
N ARG A 145 -4.31 -6.70 -3.36
CA ARG A 145 -5.23 -6.98 -4.48
C ARG A 145 -4.47 -6.75 -5.79
N ALA A 146 -4.95 -7.32 -6.89
CA ALA A 146 -4.30 -7.15 -8.19
C ALA A 146 -4.23 -5.67 -8.63
N ASN A 147 -5.24 -4.87 -8.30
CA ASN A 147 -5.30 -3.46 -8.67
C ASN A 147 -5.58 -2.55 -7.46
N GLY A 148 -5.05 -1.33 -7.50
CA GLY A 148 -5.35 -0.30 -6.52
C GLY A 148 -4.11 0.32 -5.89
N TYR A 149 -4.34 1.25 -4.97
CA TYR A 149 -3.30 1.92 -4.22
C TYR A 149 -3.27 1.36 -2.80
N PHE A 150 -2.07 1.05 -2.31
CA PHE A 150 -1.87 0.41 -1.00
C PHE A 150 -0.71 1.07 -0.25
N LYS A 151 -0.70 0.89 1.08
CA LYS A 151 0.44 1.33 1.89
C LYS A 151 1.71 0.60 1.47
N HIS A 152 2.84 1.29 1.62
CA HIS A 152 4.16 0.68 1.50
C HIS A 152 4.38 -0.38 2.61
N GLU A 153 5.15 -1.43 2.30
CA GLU A 153 5.45 -2.52 3.24
C GLU A 153 6.23 -2.04 4.46
N ASP A 154 7.17 -1.10 4.26
CA ASP A 154 7.83 -0.40 5.37
C ASP A 154 6.85 0.57 6.05
N PRO A 155 6.49 0.34 7.33
CA PRO A 155 5.53 1.19 8.04
C PRO A 155 6.04 2.62 8.28
N THR A 156 7.36 2.85 8.19
CA THR A 156 8.01 4.16 8.35
C THR A 156 8.09 4.95 7.04
N ALA A 157 7.86 4.29 5.90
CA ALA A 157 7.85 4.91 4.58
C ALA A 157 6.50 5.60 4.34
N CYS A 158 6.33 6.76 4.96
CA CYS A 158 5.04 7.45 4.99
C CYS A 158 4.72 8.29 3.76
N ASP A 159 5.76 8.74 3.08
CA ASP A 159 5.79 9.58 1.90
C ASP A 159 5.67 8.80 0.59
N ARG A 160 5.31 7.52 0.66
CA ARG A 160 5.17 6.66 -0.52
C ARG A 160 4.08 5.61 -0.34
N PHE A 161 3.64 5.10 -1.47
CA PHE A 161 2.59 4.09 -1.56
C PHE A 161 2.92 3.12 -2.68
N VAL A 162 2.19 2.02 -2.76
CA VAL A 162 2.32 1.03 -3.82
C VAL A 162 1.11 1.16 -4.73
N ASN A 163 1.35 1.40 -6.01
CA ASN A 163 0.37 1.27 -7.07
C ASN A 163 0.47 -0.14 -7.65
N CYS A 164 -0.58 -0.93 -7.50
CA CYS A 164 -0.69 -2.27 -8.06
C CYS A 164 -1.49 -2.21 -9.36
N ILE A 165 -0.91 -2.75 -10.43
CA ILE A 165 -1.57 -2.92 -11.73
C ILE A 165 -1.40 -4.37 -12.14
N ASP A 166 -2.51 -5.10 -12.25
CA ASP A 166 -2.55 -6.53 -12.57
C ASP A 166 -1.55 -7.37 -11.73
N GLY A 167 -1.43 -7.05 -10.43
CA GLY A 167 -0.57 -7.72 -9.44
C GLY A 167 0.90 -7.27 -9.44
N VAL A 168 1.26 -6.27 -10.25
CA VAL A 168 2.63 -5.73 -10.30
C VAL A 168 2.71 -4.49 -9.41
N ALA A 169 3.45 -4.61 -8.30
CA ALA A 169 3.69 -3.52 -7.36
C ALA A 169 4.67 -2.48 -7.91
N GLN A 170 4.26 -1.21 -7.91
CA GLN A 170 5.11 -0.08 -8.23
C GLN A 170 5.09 0.94 -7.08
N THR A 171 6.24 1.17 -6.44
CA THR A 171 6.35 2.17 -5.39
C THR A 171 6.36 3.58 -5.98
N MET A 172 5.44 4.42 -5.51
CA MET A 172 5.24 5.79 -5.94
C MET A 172 5.41 6.74 -4.76
N PRO A 173 6.17 7.84 -4.91
CA PRO A 173 6.24 8.87 -3.88
C PRO A 173 4.93 9.70 -3.88
N CYS A 174 4.52 10.11 -2.69
CA CYS A 174 3.58 11.20 -2.51
C CYS A 174 4.22 12.54 -2.92
N PRO A 175 3.40 13.56 -3.27
CA PRO A 175 3.88 14.92 -3.33
C PRO A 175 4.58 15.35 -2.02
N PRO A 176 5.57 16.26 -2.08
CA PRO A 176 6.32 16.69 -0.90
C PRO A 176 5.42 17.10 0.27
N GLY A 177 5.71 16.56 1.45
CA GLY A 177 4.98 16.87 2.69
C GLY A 177 3.65 16.15 2.87
N LEU A 178 3.20 15.35 1.91
CA LEU A 178 1.99 14.53 2.04
C LEU A 178 2.30 13.11 2.53
N ILE A 179 1.31 12.49 3.19
CA ILE A 179 1.38 11.13 3.71
C ILE A 179 0.31 10.30 3.03
N TYR A 180 0.65 9.09 2.61
CA TYR A 180 -0.34 8.18 2.06
C TYR A 180 -1.34 7.69 3.12
N GLU A 181 -2.63 7.87 2.83
CA GLU A 181 -3.78 7.40 3.61
C GLU A 181 -4.56 6.35 2.82
N ASP A 182 -4.78 5.20 3.45
CA ASP A 182 -5.29 4.00 2.79
C ASP A 182 -6.79 4.05 2.56
N LYS A 183 -7.54 4.61 3.53
CA LYS A 183 -8.99 4.78 3.41
C LYS A 183 -9.40 5.68 2.25
N MET A 184 -8.58 6.67 1.95
CA MET A 184 -8.79 7.59 0.81
C MET A 184 -8.06 7.12 -0.46
N SER A 185 -7.24 6.07 -0.36
CA SER A 185 -6.35 5.61 -1.41
C SER A 185 -5.54 6.74 -2.05
N SER A 186 -5.08 7.70 -1.23
CA SER A 186 -4.52 8.97 -1.69
C SER A 186 -3.54 9.59 -0.68
N CYS A 187 -2.71 10.52 -1.15
CA CYS A 187 -1.80 11.27 -0.30
C CYS A 187 -2.52 12.49 0.30
N VAL A 188 -2.52 12.58 1.62
CA VAL A 188 -3.22 13.61 2.41
C VAL A 188 -2.22 14.41 3.25
N TRP A 189 -2.67 15.55 3.78
CA TRP A 189 -1.85 16.32 4.72
C TRP A 189 -1.64 15.55 6.02
N PRO A 190 -0.51 15.75 6.72
CA PRO A 190 -0.25 15.07 7.99
C PRO A 190 -1.33 15.26 9.06
N ALA A 191 -2.06 16.38 9.01
CA ALA A 191 -3.18 16.65 9.92
C ALA A 191 -4.41 15.77 9.66
N ASP A 192 -4.58 15.29 8.41
CA ASP A 192 -5.71 14.47 7.98
C ASP A 192 -5.37 12.97 7.93
N ALA A 193 -4.08 12.63 8.04
CA ALA A 193 -3.62 11.25 8.06
C ALA A 193 -4.03 10.55 9.36
N SER A 194 -4.51 9.32 9.26
CA SER A 194 -4.91 8.54 10.43
C SER A 194 -3.72 7.95 11.19
N ARG A 195 -2.50 8.04 10.62
CA ARG A 195 -1.28 7.50 11.20
C ARG A 195 -0.29 8.60 11.56
N LEU A 196 0.35 8.43 12.72
CA LEU A 196 1.46 9.27 13.15
C LEU A 196 2.72 8.82 12.42
N CYS A 197 3.24 9.69 11.56
CA CYS A 197 4.50 9.49 10.85
C CYS A 197 5.54 10.45 11.38
N GLU A 198 6.13 10.09 12.51
CA GLU A 198 7.27 10.82 13.06
C GLU A 198 8.56 10.29 12.39
N ASN A 199 9.33 11.18 11.77
CA ASN A 199 10.59 10.88 11.08
C ASN A 199 10.42 10.01 9.83
N VAL A 200 9.84 10.59 8.78
CA VAL A 200 9.79 9.96 7.45
C VAL A 200 11.21 9.63 7.00
N LYS A 201 11.46 8.34 6.75
CA LYS A 201 12.74 7.87 6.22
C LYS A 201 12.88 8.35 4.78
N ARG A 202 13.77 9.32 4.56
CA ARG A 202 14.08 9.84 3.22
C ARG A 202 15.03 8.89 2.50
N ASP A 203 14.89 8.83 1.19
CA ASP A 203 15.83 8.11 0.34
C ASP A 203 17.17 8.85 0.34
N VAL A 204 18.24 8.09 0.51
CA VAL A 204 19.62 8.58 0.56
C VAL A 204 20.41 7.83 -0.50
N LEU A 205 21.13 8.57 -1.35
CA LEU A 205 22.04 7.98 -2.31
C LEU A 205 23.28 7.40 -1.62
N ASP A 206 24.05 6.60 -2.35
CA ASP A 206 25.30 5.97 -1.90
C ASP A 206 26.38 6.98 -1.47
N ASP A 207 26.36 8.19 -2.02
CA ASP A 207 27.20 9.33 -1.63
C ASP A 207 26.62 10.18 -0.49
N GLY A 208 25.47 9.78 0.06
CA GLY A 208 24.82 10.48 1.16
C GLY A 208 23.88 11.62 0.73
N PHE A 209 23.70 11.88 -0.57
CA PHE A 209 22.80 12.93 -1.02
C PHE A 209 21.33 12.60 -0.69
N VAL A 210 20.61 13.62 -0.21
CA VAL A 210 19.17 13.59 0.09
C VAL A 210 18.54 14.82 -0.56
N CYS A 211 17.36 14.64 -1.15
CA CYS A 211 16.61 15.76 -1.71
C CYS A 211 16.31 16.82 -0.64
N PRO A 212 16.71 18.08 -0.86
CA PRO A 212 16.35 19.19 0.01
C PRO A 212 14.83 19.38 0.09
N ASP A 213 14.35 19.80 1.27
CA ASP A 213 12.95 20.13 1.47
C ASP A 213 12.60 21.49 0.82
N GLY A 214 11.41 21.57 0.23
CA GLY A 214 10.82 22.83 -0.24
C GLY A 214 10.77 22.96 -1.76
N ASP A 215 9.99 23.96 -2.20
CA ASP A 215 9.79 24.24 -3.60
C ASP A 215 10.99 24.98 -4.18
N VAL A 216 11.51 24.49 -5.31
CA VAL A 216 12.60 25.15 -6.04
C VAL A 216 12.02 25.94 -7.21
N PRO A 217 12.16 27.28 -7.23
CA PRO A 217 11.76 28.08 -8.36
C PRO A 217 12.72 27.84 -9.53
N GLY A 218 12.16 27.43 -10.66
CA GLY A 218 12.86 27.31 -11.92
C GLY A 218 12.77 28.56 -12.77
N PRO A 219 13.12 28.46 -14.06
CA PRO A 219 13.02 29.57 -15.01
C PRO A 219 11.61 30.18 -15.03
N LEU A 220 11.53 31.51 -15.05
CA LEU A 220 10.27 32.27 -15.00
C LEU A 220 9.47 32.12 -13.68
N GLY A 221 10.11 31.66 -12.60
CA GLY A 221 9.48 31.54 -11.28
C GLY A 221 8.50 30.36 -11.16
N ARG A 222 8.50 29.43 -12.11
CA ARG A 222 7.69 28.21 -12.04
C ARG A 222 8.34 27.22 -11.09
N ILE A 223 7.58 26.64 -10.16
CA ILE A 223 8.10 25.59 -9.28
C ILE A 223 8.46 24.36 -10.11
N LEU A 224 9.68 23.86 -9.93
CA LEU A 224 10.16 22.67 -10.62
C LEU A 224 9.57 21.42 -9.95
N PRO A 225 8.82 20.57 -10.68
CA PRO A 225 8.33 19.31 -10.13
C PRO A 225 9.47 18.31 -9.87
N HIS A 226 10.59 18.46 -10.58
CA HIS A 226 11.79 17.64 -10.45
C HIS A 226 13.02 18.54 -10.33
N PRO A 227 13.27 19.14 -9.15
CA PRO A 227 14.43 19.99 -8.97
C PRO A 227 15.73 19.22 -9.17
N THR A 228 16.73 19.93 -9.68
CA THR A 228 18.06 19.38 -9.98
C THR A 228 19.13 20.20 -9.26
N TYR A 229 20.16 19.52 -8.78
CA TYR A 229 21.20 20.10 -7.91
C TYR A 229 22.59 19.72 -8.41
N PRO A 230 23.59 20.62 -8.34
CA PRO A 230 24.95 20.31 -8.76
C PRO A 230 25.59 19.24 -7.86
N HIS A 231 26.47 18.40 -8.43
CA HIS A 231 27.29 17.49 -7.64
C HIS A 231 28.49 18.25 -7.03
N PRO A 232 28.83 18.06 -5.74
CA PRO A 232 29.84 18.87 -5.05
C PRO A 232 31.26 18.71 -5.62
N ASP A 233 31.61 17.51 -6.09
CA ASP A 233 32.98 17.18 -6.51
C ASP A 233 33.15 16.97 -8.03
N ASP A 234 32.08 17.07 -8.82
CA ASP A 234 32.13 16.72 -10.25
C ASP A 234 31.14 17.57 -11.06
N CYS A 235 31.66 18.57 -11.77
CA CYS A 235 30.86 19.52 -12.55
C CYS A 235 30.07 18.87 -13.70
N ALA A 236 30.44 17.66 -14.13
CA ALA A 236 29.68 16.92 -15.15
C ALA A 236 28.53 16.09 -14.56
N LYS A 237 28.41 16.02 -13.23
CA LYS A 237 27.35 15.27 -12.53
C LYS A 237 26.40 16.22 -11.82
N PHE A 238 25.18 15.74 -11.62
CA PHE A 238 24.13 16.44 -10.90
C PHE A 238 23.17 15.43 -10.26
N TYR A 239 22.32 15.91 -9.36
CA TYR A 239 21.25 15.12 -8.75
C TYR A 239 19.90 15.54 -9.31
N ILE A 240 18.99 14.58 -9.45
CA ILE A 240 17.60 14.79 -9.87
C ILE A 240 16.70 14.35 -8.72
N CYS A 241 15.84 15.23 -8.24
CA CYS A 241 14.87 14.91 -7.21
C CYS A 241 13.50 14.67 -7.84
N LYS A 242 13.18 13.42 -8.18
CA LYS A 242 11.88 13.07 -8.77
C LYS A 242 10.76 13.35 -7.76
N ASN A 243 9.80 14.15 -8.18
CA ASN A 243 8.73 14.74 -7.35
C ASN A 243 9.26 15.46 -6.08
N GLY A 244 10.50 15.96 -6.11
CA GLY A 244 11.13 16.63 -4.96
C GLY A 244 11.59 15.71 -3.83
N VAL A 245 11.39 14.39 -3.90
CA VAL A 245 11.64 13.48 -2.77
C VAL A 245 12.55 12.30 -3.09
N VAL A 246 12.54 11.76 -4.31
CA VAL A 246 13.38 10.59 -4.67
C VAL A 246 14.64 11.07 -5.40
N PRO A 247 15.83 10.95 -4.78
CA PRO A 247 17.08 11.38 -5.41
C PRO A 247 17.55 10.35 -6.46
N GLN A 248 18.08 10.86 -7.57
CA GLN A 248 18.72 10.09 -8.65
C GLN A 248 19.99 10.80 -9.09
N LYS A 249 20.96 10.06 -9.65
CA LYS A 249 22.17 10.64 -10.25
C LYS A 249 21.93 10.93 -11.73
N GLY A 250 22.31 12.14 -12.15
CA GLY A 250 22.38 12.58 -13.52
C GLY A 250 23.84 12.84 -13.94
N GLN A 251 24.10 12.73 -15.23
CA GLN A 251 25.40 13.03 -15.82
C GLN A 251 25.19 13.74 -17.16
N CYS A 252 25.99 14.79 -17.38
CA CYS A 252 26.03 15.54 -18.63
C CYS A 252 26.79 14.76 -19.73
N GLU A 253 26.55 15.14 -20.97
CA GLU A 253 27.31 14.59 -22.08
C GLU A 253 28.80 14.98 -21.97
N PRO A 254 29.73 14.13 -22.45
CA PRO A 254 31.16 14.42 -22.38
C PRO A 254 31.50 15.79 -22.98
N GLY A 255 32.20 16.63 -22.21
CA GLY A 255 32.59 17.98 -22.61
C GLY A 255 31.65 19.09 -22.14
N THR A 256 30.49 18.75 -21.57
CA THR A 256 29.55 19.72 -20.97
C THR A 256 29.50 19.58 -19.44
N VAL A 257 29.11 20.65 -18.76
CA VAL A 257 28.99 20.73 -17.30
C VAL A 257 27.61 21.24 -16.90
N TYR A 258 27.14 20.85 -15.72
CA TYR A 258 25.82 21.21 -15.23
C TYR A 258 25.80 22.65 -14.69
N SER A 259 24.82 23.44 -15.12
CA SER A 259 24.54 24.80 -14.64
C SER A 259 23.29 24.81 -13.76
N GLU A 260 23.42 25.25 -12.52
CA GLU A 260 22.29 25.38 -11.59
C GLU A 260 21.38 26.58 -11.91
N ASP A 261 21.90 27.64 -12.54
CA ASP A 261 21.12 28.81 -12.95
C ASP A 261 20.12 28.50 -14.07
N SER A 262 20.54 27.66 -15.02
CA SER A 262 19.75 27.27 -16.18
C SER A 262 19.07 25.90 -16.04
N PHE A 263 19.45 25.13 -15.02
CA PHE A 263 19.06 23.74 -14.77
C PHE A 263 19.35 22.81 -15.97
N LYS A 264 20.48 23.03 -16.66
CA LYS A 264 20.87 22.32 -17.89
C LYS A 264 22.37 22.06 -17.96
N CYS A 265 22.75 21.06 -18.75
CA CYS A 265 24.13 20.86 -19.17
C CYS A 265 24.50 21.87 -20.27
N MET A 266 25.63 22.56 -20.11
CA MET A 266 26.11 23.60 -21.01
C MET A 266 27.62 23.50 -21.17
N ASP A 267 28.17 24.19 -22.17
CA ASP A 267 29.63 24.28 -22.31
C ASP A 267 30.25 24.97 -21.09
N PRO A 268 31.44 24.53 -20.61
CA PRO A 268 32.07 25.07 -19.41
C PRO A 268 32.28 26.58 -19.41
N GLU A 269 32.50 27.17 -20.58
CA GLU A 269 32.68 28.62 -20.76
C GLU A 269 31.42 29.43 -20.40
N ASN A 270 30.25 28.79 -20.42
CA ASN A 270 28.94 29.40 -20.19
C ASN A 270 28.38 29.14 -18.78
N VAL A 271 29.14 28.48 -17.91
CA VAL A 271 28.74 28.19 -16.53
C VAL A 271 29.55 29.06 -15.59
N ALA A 272 28.87 29.77 -14.67
CA ALA A 272 29.55 30.56 -13.66
C ALA A 272 30.40 29.63 -12.76
N GLY A 273 31.67 29.99 -12.57
CA GLY A 273 32.65 29.22 -11.81
C GLY A 273 32.68 29.53 -10.32
#